data_AF-A0A0Q9Z635-F1
#
_entry.id   AF-A0A0Q9Z635-F1
#
_cell.length_a   1.000
_cell.length_b   1.000
_cell.length_c   1.000
_cell.angle_alpha   90.00
_cell.angle_beta   90.00
_cell.angle_gamma   90.00
#
_symmetry.space_group_name_H-M   'P 1'
#
loop_
_entity.id
_entity.type
_entity.pdbx_description
1 polymer ?
#
loop_
_entity_poly.entity_id
_entity_poly.type
_entity_poly.pdbx_seq_one_letter_code
_entity_poly.pdbx_strand_id
1 'polypeptide(L)'
;MINKVDEFNAYRQQMNDKILGENNKVLKRIFNLDTNAFSEGAVDKKTKELLGLVASLVLRCDDCVKYHLESSFKEGLSREQVMETLSIGTLIGGTIVIPHLRRAHEYWEALETAHQE
;
A
#
# COMPACT_ATOMS: atom_id res chain seq x y z
N MET A 1 13.96 -10.02 -16.29
CA MET A 1 13.25 -8.71 -16.32
C MET A 1 12.94 -8.38 -14.88
N ILE A 2 13.21 -7.15 -14.44
CA ILE A 2 12.78 -6.70 -13.10
C ILE A 2 11.25 -6.72 -13.09
N ASN A 3 10.62 -7.39 -12.13
CA ASN A 3 9.16 -7.47 -12.07
C ASN A 3 8.58 -6.14 -11.55
N LYS A 4 7.27 -5.91 -11.73
CA LYS A 4 6.62 -4.64 -11.34
C LYS A 4 6.74 -4.30 -9.84
N VAL A 5 6.88 -5.32 -8.99
CA VAL A 5 7.02 -5.16 -7.54
C VAL A 5 8.40 -4.60 -7.22
N ASP A 6 9.44 -5.17 -7.81
CA ASP A 6 10.82 -4.73 -7.65
C ASP A 6 11.02 -3.30 -8.17
N GLU A 7 10.44 -2.97 -9.32
CA GLU A 7 10.51 -1.61 -9.89
C GLU A 7 9.88 -0.57 -8.95
N PHE A 8 8.68 -0.86 -8.44
CA PHE A 8 7.99 0.00 -7.47
C PHE A 8 8.82 0.21 -6.20
N ASN A 9 9.34 -0.88 -5.63
CA ASN A 9 10.14 -0.83 -4.41
C ASN A 9 11.46 -0.08 -4.60
N ALA A 10 12.16 -0.33 -5.71
CA ALA A 10 13.41 0.35 -6.04
C ALA A 10 13.20 1.87 -6.18
N TYR A 11 12.17 2.28 -6.93
CA TYR A 11 11.85 3.70 -7.09
C TYR A 11 11.48 4.35 -5.75
N ARG A 12 10.61 3.71 -4.97
CA ARG A 12 10.14 4.23 -3.68
C ARG A 12 11.29 4.38 -2.69
N GLN A 13 12.18 3.40 -2.60
CA GLN A 13 13.37 3.46 -1.76
C GLN A 13 14.29 4.61 -2.18
N GLN A 14 14.60 4.69 -3.47
CA GLN A 14 15.46 5.76 -4.01
C GLN A 14 14.91 7.16 -3.67
N MET A 15 13.60 7.36 -3.80
CA MET A 15 12.98 8.65 -3.52
C MET A 15 12.89 8.95 -2.03
N ASN A 16 12.61 7.96 -1.19
CA ASN A 16 12.65 8.11 0.26
C ASN A 16 14.04 8.54 0.75
N ASP A 17 15.11 7.93 0.22
CA ASP A 17 16.48 8.28 0.59
C ASP A 17 16.83 9.72 0.23
N LYS A 18 16.40 10.20 -0.96
CA LYS A 18 16.58 11.60 -1.35
C LYS A 18 15.82 12.55 -0.42
N ILE A 19 14.53 12.27 -0.16
CA ILE A 19 13.67 13.12 0.67
C ILE A 19 14.18 13.18 2.12
N LEU A 20 14.55 12.04 2.70
CA LEU A 20 15.04 11.96 4.07
C LEU A 20 16.50 12.46 4.21
N GLY A 21 17.25 12.47 3.12
CA GLY A 21 18.57 13.09 3.01
C GLY A 21 18.51 14.62 3.14
N GLU A 22 17.37 15.24 2.82
CA GLU A 22 17.18 16.66 3.08
C GLU A 22 17.16 16.95 4.59
N ASN A 23 17.76 18.06 5.01
CA ASN A 23 17.76 18.46 6.43
C ASN A 23 16.43 19.11 6.85
N ASN A 24 15.31 18.46 6.55
CA ASN A 24 13.98 18.93 6.88
C ASN A 24 13.38 18.15 8.05
N LYS A 25 13.22 18.83 9.19
CA LYS A 25 12.70 18.24 10.43
C LYS A 25 11.24 17.80 10.32
N VAL A 26 10.42 18.48 9.53
CA VAL A 26 8.99 18.16 9.37
C VAL A 26 8.84 16.88 8.55
N LEU A 27 9.57 16.77 7.43
CA LEU A 27 9.55 15.57 6.59
C LEU A 27 10.02 14.32 7.34
N LYS A 28 11.13 14.41 8.10
CA LYS A 28 11.61 13.29 8.92
C LYS A 28 10.59 12.83 9.96
N ARG A 29 9.87 13.78 10.58
CA ARG A 29 8.87 13.47 11.59
C ARG A 29 7.63 12.79 11.00
N ILE A 30 7.12 13.29 9.87
CA ILE A 30 5.90 12.69 9.29
C ILE A 30 6.17 11.27 8.78
N PHE A 31 7.34 11.00 8.18
CA PHE A 31 7.74 9.64 7.78
C PHE A 31 7.85 8.69 8.99
N ASN A 32 8.40 9.19 10.10
CA ASN A 32 8.48 8.39 11.32
C ASN A 32 7.08 8.13 11.92
N LEU A 33 6.18 9.10 11.89
CA LEU A 33 4.80 8.92 12.34
C LEU A 33 4.06 7.89 11.49
N ASP A 34 4.23 7.91 10.16
CA ASP A 34 3.67 6.90 9.26
C ASP A 34 4.11 5.48 9.67
N THR A 35 5.42 5.26 9.84
CA THR A 35 5.96 3.96 10.29
C THR A 35 5.37 3.52 11.64
N ASN A 36 5.27 4.44 12.61
CA ASN A 36 4.73 4.11 13.93
C ASN A 36 3.21 3.86 13.91
N ALA A 37 2.46 4.55 13.05
CA ALA A 37 1.00 4.39 12.97
C ALA A 37 0.62 2.96 12.56
N PHE A 38 1.38 2.34 11.68
CA PHE A 38 1.17 0.96 11.20
C PHE A 38 1.90 -0.12 12.03
N SER A 39 2.62 0.25 13.08
CA SER A 39 3.20 -0.72 14.03
C SER A 39 2.10 -1.44 14.82
N GLU A 40 2.30 -2.71 15.17
CA GLU A 40 1.33 -3.51 15.93
C GLU A 40 0.99 -2.86 17.29
N GLY A 41 -0.27 -2.99 17.73
CA GLY A 41 -0.72 -2.46 19.01
C GLY A 41 -2.11 -2.99 19.37
N ALA A 42 -2.96 -2.15 19.97
CA ALA A 42 -4.34 -2.53 20.29
C ALA A 42 -5.18 -2.92 19.06
N VAL A 43 -4.81 -2.40 17.88
CA VAL A 43 -5.26 -2.89 16.58
C VAL A 43 -4.09 -3.62 15.96
N ASP A 44 -4.31 -4.86 15.53
CA ASP A 44 -3.28 -5.68 14.91
C ASP A 44 -2.82 -5.07 13.57
N LYS A 45 -1.63 -5.49 13.13
CA LYS A 45 -1.02 -4.95 11.91
C LYS A 45 -1.86 -5.26 10.66
N LYS A 46 -2.42 -6.46 10.56
CA LYS A 46 -3.29 -6.89 9.44
C LYS A 46 -4.45 -5.92 9.23
N THR A 47 -5.16 -5.61 10.31
CA THR A 47 -6.31 -4.70 10.32
C THR A 47 -5.86 -3.28 9.97
N LYS A 48 -4.73 -2.82 10.50
CA LYS A 48 -4.19 -1.50 10.15
C LYS A 48 -3.88 -1.36 8.66
N GLU A 49 -3.28 -2.37 8.04
CA GLU A 49 -3.01 -2.35 6.60
C GLU A 49 -4.29 -2.31 5.76
N LEU A 50 -5.33 -3.04 6.16
CA LEU A 50 -6.65 -2.96 5.48
C LEU A 50 -7.28 -1.57 5.61
N LEU A 51 -7.17 -0.94 6.79
CA LEU A 51 -7.62 0.45 6.99
C LEU A 51 -6.84 1.43 6.10
N GLY A 52 -5.51 1.25 6.02
CA GLY A 52 -4.64 2.03 5.14
C GLY A 52 -5.00 1.84 3.66
N LEU A 53 -5.32 0.61 3.25
CA LEU A 53 -5.74 0.28 1.89
C LEU A 53 -7.05 0.98 1.51
N VAL A 54 -8.07 0.91 2.37
CA VAL A 54 -9.35 1.62 2.13
C VAL A 54 -9.13 3.12 2.04
N ALA A 55 -8.41 3.70 3.01
CA ALA A 55 -8.13 5.13 3.05
C ALA A 55 -7.38 5.60 1.77
N SER A 56 -6.39 4.81 1.34
CA SER A 56 -5.62 5.09 0.13
C SER A 56 -6.45 5.02 -1.14
N LEU A 57 -7.35 4.04 -1.23
CA LEU A 57 -8.23 3.87 -2.39
C LEU A 57 -9.23 5.02 -2.52
N VAL A 58 -9.90 5.40 -1.42
CA VAL A 58 -10.86 6.52 -1.45
C VAL A 58 -10.19 7.87 -1.68
N LEU A 59 -8.92 8.01 -1.29
CA LEU A 59 -8.08 9.17 -1.62
C LEU A 59 -7.46 9.10 -3.02
N ARG A 60 -7.66 8.00 -3.76
CA ARG A 60 -7.16 7.81 -5.13
C ARG A 60 -5.63 7.90 -5.25
N CYS A 61 -4.92 7.42 -4.23
CA CYS A 61 -3.45 7.38 -4.22
C CYS A 61 -2.93 6.00 -4.67
N ASP A 62 -2.49 5.88 -5.93
CA ASP A 62 -2.05 4.59 -6.47
C ASP A 62 -0.83 4.00 -5.76
N ASP A 63 0.17 4.81 -5.44
CA ASP A 63 1.38 4.32 -4.76
C ASP A 63 1.10 3.95 -3.29
N CYS A 64 0.16 4.65 -2.64
CA CYS A 64 -0.31 4.28 -1.30
C CYS A 64 -1.08 2.96 -1.35
N VAL A 65 -1.93 2.76 -2.37
CA VAL A 65 -2.65 1.49 -2.59
C VAL A 65 -1.65 0.35 -2.79
N LYS A 66 -0.64 0.51 -3.67
CA LYS A 66 0.41 -0.51 -3.87
C LYS A 66 1.15 -0.83 -2.56
N TYR A 67 1.52 0.19 -1.79
CA TYR A 67 2.20 0.01 -0.51
C TYR A 67 1.38 -0.84 0.47
N HIS A 68 0.10 -0.54 0.65
CA HIS A 68 -0.76 -1.30 1.55
C HIS A 68 -1.13 -2.68 1.01
N LEU A 69 -1.20 -2.87 -0.31
CA LEU A 69 -1.33 -4.20 -0.90
C LEU A 69 -0.11 -5.07 -0.64
N GLU A 70 1.10 -4.55 -0.87
CA GLU A 70 2.34 -5.28 -0.62
C GLU A 70 2.52 -5.60 0.88
N SER A 71 2.19 -4.64 1.74
CA SER A 71 2.23 -4.86 3.20
C SER A 71 1.18 -5.88 3.64
N SER A 72 -0.04 -5.82 3.10
CA SER A 72 -1.08 -6.82 3.38
C SER A 72 -0.66 -8.22 2.91
N PHE A 73 -0.03 -8.32 1.75
CA PHE A 73 0.50 -9.58 1.24
C PHE A 73 1.59 -10.16 2.16
N LYS A 74 2.54 -9.33 2.60
CA LYS A 74 3.61 -9.73 3.54
C LYS A 74 3.07 -10.17 4.90
N GLU A 75 1.99 -9.56 5.37
CA GLU A 75 1.29 -9.96 6.59
C GLU A 75 0.39 -11.21 6.39
N GLY A 76 0.40 -11.80 5.20
CA GLY A 76 -0.30 -13.05 4.89
C GLY A 76 -1.81 -12.91 4.86
N LEU A 77 -2.33 -11.76 4.41
CA LEU A 77 -3.76 -11.62 4.13
C LEU A 77 -4.10 -12.36 2.84
N SER A 78 -5.26 -13.01 2.84
CA SER A 78 -5.74 -13.74 1.65
C SER A 78 -6.26 -12.78 0.58
N ARG A 79 -6.31 -13.28 -0.66
CA ARG A 79 -6.91 -12.54 -1.78
C ARG A 79 -8.35 -12.13 -1.44
N GLU A 80 -9.13 -13.03 -0.86
CA GLU A 80 -10.53 -12.79 -0.47
C GLU A 80 -10.65 -11.60 0.49
N GLN A 81 -9.80 -11.57 1.53
CA GLN A 81 -9.80 -10.47 2.51
C GLN A 81 -9.47 -9.12 1.85
N VAL A 82 -8.51 -9.10 0.94
CA VAL A 82 -8.12 -7.88 0.21
C VAL A 82 -9.20 -7.43 -0.77
N MET A 83 -9.81 -8.36 -1.52
CA MET A 83 -10.88 -8.02 -2.46
C MET A 83 -12.15 -7.51 -1.76
N GLU A 84 -12.50 -8.09 -0.60
CA GLU A 84 -13.61 -7.59 0.22
C GLU A 84 -13.32 -6.17 0.73
N THR A 85 -12.08 -5.89 1.11
CA THR A 85 -11.63 -4.55 1.53
C THR A 85 -11.71 -3.53 0.38
N LEU A 86 -11.23 -3.90 -0.82
CA LEU A 86 -11.31 -3.05 -2.02
C LEU A 86 -12.78 -2.80 -2.45
N SER A 87 -13.67 -3.76 -2.24
CA SER A 87 -15.11 -3.61 -2.46
C SER A 87 -15.69 -2.51 -1.55
N ILE A 88 -15.36 -2.52 -0.25
CA ILE A 88 -15.77 -1.48 0.70
C ILE A 88 -15.24 -0.10 0.26
N GLY A 89 -13.96 0.00 -0.11
CA GLY A 89 -13.39 1.25 -0.60
C GLY A 89 -14.03 1.74 -1.90
N THR A 90 -14.46 0.83 -2.78
CA THR A 90 -15.18 1.17 -4.02
C THR A 90 -16.60 1.66 -3.74
N LEU A 91 -17.32 1.04 -2.81
CA LEU A 91 -18.63 1.50 -2.36
C LEU A 91 -18.56 2.93 -1.79
N ILE A 92 -17.57 3.21 -0.93
CA ILE A 92 -17.39 4.51 -0.29
C ILE A 92 -16.89 5.57 -1.28
N GLY A 93 -15.92 5.21 -2.12
CA GLY A 93 -15.28 6.14 -3.07
C GLY A 93 -16.06 6.37 -4.36
N GLY A 94 -17.04 5.51 -4.68
CA GLY A 94 -17.84 5.59 -5.89
C GLY A 94 -17.07 5.27 -7.17
N THR A 95 -17.70 5.49 -8.34
CA THR A 95 -17.16 5.06 -9.64
C THR A 95 -15.81 5.69 -10.01
N ILE A 96 -15.46 6.81 -9.40
CA ILE A 96 -14.18 7.50 -9.64
C ILE A 96 -12.96 6.70 -9.17
N VAL A 97 -13.12 5.72 -8.27
CA VAL A 97 -12.00 4.87 -7.84
C VAL A 97 -11.75 3.69 -8.77
N ILE A 98 -12.63 3.42 -9.75
CA ILE A 98 -12.50 2.26 -10.66
C ILE A 98 -11.13 2.21 -11.37
N PRO A 99 -10.54 3.31 -11.87
CA PRO A 99 -9.19 3.27 -12.44
C PRO A 99 -8.12 2.83 -11.45
N HIS A 100 -8.25 3.23 -10.19
CA HIS A 100 -7.34 2.86 -9.10
C HIS A 100 -7.54 1.39 -8.70
N LEU A 101 -8.79 0.92 -8.69
CA LEU A 101 -9.13 -0.47 -8.48
C LEU A 101 -8.49 -1.37 -9.55
N ARG A 102 -8.53 -1.00 -10.83
CA ARG A 102 -7.85 -1.76 -11.91
C ARG A 102 -6.35 -1.94 -11.64
N ARG A 103 -5.68 -0.86 -11.24
CA ARG A 103 -4.25 -0.89 -10.89
C ARG A 103 -3.97 -1.67 -9.60
N ALA A 104 -4.89 -1.62 -8.64
CA ALA A 104 -4.83 -2.43 -7.42
C ALA A 104 -4.86 -3.93 -7.74
N HIS A 105 -5.80 -4.36 -8.59
CA HIS A 105 -5.88 -5.76 -9.05
C HIS A 105 -4.62 -6.20 -9.80
N GLU A 106 -4.16 -5.39 -10.75
CA GLU A 106 -2.93 -5.67 -11.52
C GLU A 106 -1.71 -5.83 -10.61
N TYR A 107 -1.59 -4.96 -9.61
CA TYR A 107 -0.46 -5.00 -8.68
C TYR A 107 -0.54 -6.19 -7.72
N TRP A 108 -1.74 -6.54 -7.24
CA TRP A 108 -1.93 -7.72 -6.40
C TRP A 108 -1.56 -9.03 -7.13
N GLU A 109 -1.94 -9.16 -8.41
CA GLU A 109 -1.53 -10.31 -9.23
C GLU A 109 0.00 -10.37 -9.44
N ALA A 110 0.65 -9.21 -9.55
CA ALA A 110 2.11 -9.14 -9.63
C ALA A 110 2.78 -9.64 -8.33
N LEU A 111 2.20 -9.33 -7.15
CA LEU A 111 2.67 -9.86 -5.85
C LEU A 111 2.51 -11.38 -5.78
N GLU A 112 1.34 -11.90 -6.17
CA GLU A 112 1.07 -13.35 -6.19
C GLU A 112 2.05 -14.09 -7.11
N THR A 113 2.35 -13.52 -8.29
CA THR A 113 3.27 -14.13 -9.27
C THR A 113 4.72 -14.10 -8.79
N ALA A 114 5.17 -12.97 -8.22
CA ALA A 114 6.54 -12.80 -7.74
C ALA A 114 6.92 -13.77 -6.59
N HIS A 115 5.93 -14.31 -5.88
CA HIS A 115 6.10 -15.23 -4.76
C HIS A 115 5.87 -16.71 -5.10
N GLN A 116 5.58 -17.04 -6.37
CA GLN A 116 5.45 -18.41 -6.86
C GLN A 116 6.75 -18.96 -7.48
N GLU A 117 7.81 -18.15 -7.53
CA GLU A 117 9.19 -18.53 -7.90
C GLU A 117 10.04 -18.82 -6.65
#